data_AF-A0A6V6Z8H3-F1
#
_entry.id   AF-A0A6V6Z8H3-F1
#
_cell.length_a   1.000
_cell.length_b   1.000
_cell.length_c   1.000
_cell.angle_alpha   90.00
_cell.angle_beta   90.00
_cell.angle_gamma   90.00
#
_symmetry.space_group_name_H-M   'P 1'
#
loop_
_entity.id
_entity.type
_entity.pdbx_description
1 polymer ?
#
loop_
_entity_poly.entity_id
_entity_poly.type
_entity_poly.pdbx_seq_one_letter_code
_entity_poly.pdbx_strand_id
1 'polypeptide(L)'
;MLNITNAAKKPTLIIGIILSILLPFLAIYSSLLFKDSGLSKEAQFYISRFTIWISLLLLFLYSFKIEKQPFLHWKETEYSFSFLTTAILKTFLKLFLAVVLTGLLFMLLKMNSQSTVLNKALGILKKSYVLLFFTCVTAGITEELIFRGYLLPRLELLVKNQKLAILISSSVFGFMHFGYGTLVNIIGPIVIGVVLALQYEKYRNIKIVIICHFLWDLFLLMLKTK
;
A
#
# COMPACT_ATOMS: atom_id res chain seq x y z
N MET A 1 -6.23 24.90 6.90
CA MET A 1 -4.91 24.91 7.54
C MET A 1 -4.98 24.01 8.76
N LEU A 2 -4.26 22.88 8.76
CA LEU A 2 -4.19 21.97 9.91
C LEU A 2 -3.47 22.70 11.05
N ASN A 3 -4.20 22.98 12.12
CA ASN A 3 -3.70 23.68 13.29
C ASN A 3 -2.75 22.72 14.05
N ILE A 4 -1.46 23.07 14.14
CA ILE A 4 -0.40 22.27 14.80
C ILE A 4 -0.55 22.34 16.34
N THR A 5 -1.74 22.63 16.86
CA THR A 5 -1.88 23.04 18.26
C THR A 5 -2.15 21.91 19.24
N ASN A 6 -2.22 20.64 18.82
CA ASN A 6 -2.05 19.56 19.80
C ASN A 6 -1.59 18.20 19.24
N ALA A 7 -0.56 17.68 19.92
CA ALA A 7 -0.26 16.28 20.21
C ALA A 7 0.72 15.46 19.32
N ALA A 8 1.77 16.03 18.75
CA ALA A 8 3.01 15.25 18.54
C ALA A 8 4.22 16.19 18.57
N LYS A 9 5.22 15.90 19.41
CA LYS A 9 6.49 16.65 19.36
C LYS A 9 7.13 16.35 17.99
N LYS A 10 7.76 17.33 17.34
CA LYS A 10 8.42 17.13 16.03
C LYS A 10 9.28 15.84 15.93
N PRO A 11 10.02 15.41 16.98
CA PRO A 11 10.73 14.13 16.96
C PRO A 11 9.82 12.90 16.88
N THR A 12 8.70 12.86 17.60
CA THR A 12 7.79 11.70 17.59
C THR A 12 7.11 11.52 16.24
N LEU A 13 6.78 12.64 15.56
CA LEU A 13 6.28 12.64 14.18
C LEU A 13 7.28 12.02 13.21
N ILE A 14 8.56 12.44 13.29
CA ILE A 14 9.62 11.92 12.40
C ILE A 14 9.85 10.42 12.66
N ILE A 15 9.88 9.99 13.92
CA ILE A 15 9.99 8.57 14.26
C ILE A 15 8.80 7.79 13.70
N GLY A 16 7.58 8.32 13.82
CA GLY A 16 6.38 7.68 13.23
C GLY A 16 6.50 7.49 11.72
N ILE A 17 6.94 8.53 11.00
CA ILE A 17 7.22 8.45 9.55
C ILE A 17 8.25 7.36 9.27
N ILE A 18 9.38 7.33 9.98
CA ILE A 18 10.42 6.30 9.80
C ILE A 18 9.87 4.90 10.06
N LEU A 19 9.13 4.70 11.16
CA LEU A 19 8.54 3.40 11.51
C LEU A 19 7.53 2.92 10.46
N SER A 20 6.73 3.82 9.90
CA SER A 20 5.76 3.48 8.84
C SER A 20 6.41 2.98 7.55
N ILE A 21 7.71 3.25 7.35
CA ILE A 21 8.48 2.76 6.21
C ILE A 21 9.28 1.52 6.61
N LEU A 22 9.97 1.58 7.76
CA LEU A 22 10.87 0.53 8.22
C LEU A 22 10.13 -0.78 8.56
N LEU A 23 9.00 -0.70 9.26
CA LEU A 23 8.26 -1.89 9.69
C LEU A 23 7.72 -2.73 8.51
N PRO A 24 7.02 -2.17 7.50
CA PRO A 24 6.60 -2.96 6.36
C PRO A 24 7.79 -3.43 5.51
N PHE A 25 8.90 -2.67 5.46
CA PHE A 25 10.11 -3.08 4.75
C PHE A 25 10.69 -4.35 5.37
N LEU A 26 10.87 -4.37 6.69
CA LEU A 26 11.32 -5.55 7.42
C LEU A 26 10.34 -6.73 7.28
N ALA A 27 9.02 -6.47 7.27
CA ALA A 27 8.02 -7.51 7.07
C ALA A 27 8.14 -8.19 5.69
N ILE A 28 8.39 -7.45 4.62
CA ILE A 28 8.60 -8.02 3.27
C ILE A 28 9.80 -8.98 3.25
N TYR A 29 10.86 -8.66 4.00
CA TYR A 29 12.06 -9.50 4.09
C TYR A 29 11.98 -10.62 5.14
N SER A 30 10.90 -10.67 5.94
CA SER A 30 10.75 -11.65 7.02
C SER A 30 10.79 -13.10 6.53
N SER A 31 10.38 -13.38 5.29
CA SER A 31 10.44 -14.73 4.72
C SER A 31 11.86 -15.27 4.58
N LEU A 32 12.88 -14.41 4.53
CA LEU A 32 14.29 -14.83 4.51
C LEU A 32 14.70 -15.53 5.80
N LEU A 33 14.11 -15.14 6.95
CA LEU A 33 14.37 -15.76 8.24
C LEU A 33 13.89 -17.22 8.29
N PHE A 34 12.95 -17.58 7.42
CA PHE A 34 12.33 -18.92 7.35
C PHE A 34 12.72 -19.68 6.08
N LYS A 35 13.79 -19.27 5.38
CA LYS A 35 14.19 -19.89 4.13
C LYS A 35 14.59 -21.36 4.32
N ASP A 36 15.31 -21.65 5.41
CA ASP A 36 15.92 -22.95 5.71
C ASP A 36 15.21 -23.69 6.86
N SER A 37 14.00 -23.26 7.23
CA SER A 37 13.22 -23.84 8.34
C SER A 37 12.47 -25.13 7.97
N GLY A 38 12.61 -25.63 6.74
CA GLY A 38 11.85 -26.78 6.23
C GLY A 38 10.37 -26.50 5.91
N LEU A 39 9.89 -25.27 6.14
CA LEU A 39 8.51 -24.88 5.85
C LEU A 39 8.20 -24.85 4.35
N SER A 40 6.97 -25.22 3.98
CA SER A 40 6.50 -25.11 2.59
C SER A 40 6.52 -23.64 2.12
N LYS A 41 6.65 -23.43 0.81
CA LYS A 41 6.64 -22.08 0.22
C LYS A 41 5.31 -21.35 0.43
N GLU A 42 4.21 -22.09 0.48
CA GLU A 42 2.89 -21.55 0.82
C GLU A 42 2.85 -21.05 2.28
N ALA A 43 3.36 -21.84 3.23
CA ALA A 43 3.44 -21.43 4.64
C ALA A 43 4.33 -20.19 4.82
N GLN A 44 5.48 -20.13 4.13
CA GLN A 44 6.35 -18.95 4.13
C GLN A 44 5.61 -17.71 3.61
N PHE A 45 4.73 -17.88 2.60
CA PHE A 45 3.88 -16.80 2.08
C PHE A 45 2.83 -16.35 3.10
N TYR A 46 2.16 -17.25 3.81
CA TYR A 46 1.23 -16.85 4.88
C TYR A 46 1.95 -16.07 5.99
N ILE A 47 3.10 -16.57 6.46
CA ILE A 47 3.91 -15.90 7.49
C ILE A 47 4.26 -14.48 7.05
N SER A 48 4.71 -14.29 5.81
CA SER A 48 5.06 -12.96 5.30
C SER A 48 3.87 -11.98 5.27
N ARG A 49 2.64 -12.46 5.15
CA ARG A 49 1.43 -11.61 5.20
C ARG A 49 1.11 -11.26 6.65
N PHE A 50 1.19 -12.22 7.56
CA PHE A 50 0.99 -11.97 8.99
C PHE A 50 2.02 -10.98 9.56
N THR A 51 3.27 -10.99 9.08
CA THR A 51 4.27 -9.99 9.52
C THR A 51 3.91 -8.57 9.06
N ILE A 52 3.25 -8.39 7.91
CA ILE A 52 2.73 -7.07 7.50
C ILE A 52 1.60 -6.61 8.42
N TRP A 53 0.70 -7.51 8.83
CA TRP A 53 -0.32 -7.21 9.84
C TRP A 53 0.29 -6.82 11.19
N ILE A 54 1.37 -7.51 11.62
CA ILE A 54 2.12 -7.15 12.82
C ILE A 54 2.73 -5.75 12.68
N SER A 55 3.31 -5.42 11.52
CA SER A 55 3.83 -4.07 11.26
C SER A 55 2.75 -2.99 11.38
N LEU A 56 1.54 -3.23 10.84
CA LEU A 56 0.40 -2.33 11.03
C LEU A 56 0.01 -2.21 12.51
N LEU A 57 -0.06 -3.32 13.24
CA LEU A 57 -0.39 -3.33 14.67
C LEU A 57 0.63 -2.52 15.49
N LEU A 58 1.92 -2.71 15.25
CA LEU A 58 2.99 -1.97 15.92
C LEU A 58 2.90 -0.47 15.63
N LEU A 59 2.61 -0.10 14.38
CA LEU A 59 2.42 1.31 14.00
C LEU A 59 1.17 1.91 14.66
N PHE A 60 0.09 1.14 14.76
CA PHE A 60 -1.13 1.53 15.47
C PHE A 60 -0.87 1.75 16.96
N LEU A 61 -0.17 0.82 17.61
CA LEU A 61 0.24 0.93 19.02
C LEU A 61 1.16 2.14 19.24
N TYR A 62 2.08 2.42 18.31
CA TYR A 62 2.93 3.60 18.37
C TYR A 62 2.11 4.89 18.29
N SER A 63 1.17 4.99 17.34
CA SER A 63 0.25 6.14 17.23
C SER A 63 -0.51 6.40 18.53
N PHE A 64 -1.09 5.35 19.11
CA PHE A 64 -1.95 5.48 20.28
C PHE A 64 -1.15 5.73 21.57
N LYS A 65 -0.08 4.97 21.81
CA LYS A 65 0.67 5.00 23.08
C LYS A 65 1.73 6.10 23.11
N ILE A 66 2.40 6.37 21.98
CA ILE A 66 3.55 7.27 21.92
C ILE A 66 3.16 8.63 21.35
N GLU A 67 2.55 8.66 20.16
CA GLU A 67 2.09 9.93 19.56
C GLU A 67 0.89 10.48 20.31
N LYS A 68 0.06 9.62 20.92
CA LYS A 68 -1.22 9.99 21.54
C LYS A 68 -2.14 10.71 20.55
N GLN A 69 -2.17 10.20 19.32
CA GLN A 69 -2.94 10.73 18.20
C GLN A 69 -3.79 9.63 17.55
N PRO A 70 -4.92 10.01 16.91
CA PRO A 70 -5.62 9.10 16.02
C PRO A 70 -4.67 8.54 14.95
N PHE A 71 -4.84 7.25 14.64
CA PHE A 71 -4.06 6.59 13.60
C PHE A 71 -4.32 7.25 12.24
N LEU A 72 -5.60 7.38 11.88
CA LEU A 72 -6.08 8.19 10.76
C LEU A 72 -6.11 9.65 11.20
N HIS A 73 -5.12 10.42 10.77
CA HIS A 73 -4.99 11.80 11.22
C HIS A 73 -6.01 12.74 10.54
N TRP A 74 -6.32 12.47 9.26
CA TRP A 74 -7.40 13.17 8.59
C TRP A 74 -8.75 12.67 9.10
N LYS A 75 -9.68 13.61 9.32
CA LYS A 75 -11.05 13.26 9.71
C LYS A 75 -11.75 12.58 8.54
N GLU A 76 -12.26 11.38 8.81
CA GLU A 76 -13.00 10.60 7.83
C GLU A 76 -14.39 11.20 7.57
N THR A 77 -14.81 11.15 6.29
CA THR A 77 -16.14 11.56 5.83
C THR A 77 -17.01 10.33 5.65
N GLU A 78 -18.15 10.33 6.33
CA GLU A 78 -19.17 9.32 6.14
C GLU A 78 -20.00 9.62 4.89
N TYR A 79 -20.29 8.57 4.11
CA TYR A 79 -21.05 8.66 2.88
C TYR A 79 -22.17 7.64 2.88
N SER A 80 -23.25 7.94 2.15
CA SER A 80 -24.28 6.95 1.87
C SER A 80 -23.70 5.79 1.05
N PHE A 81 -24.31 4.61 1.17
CA PHE A 81 -23.87 3.43 0.41
C PHE A 81 -23.81 3.68 -1.10
N SER A 82 -24.81 4.35 -1.68
CA SER A 82 -24.84 4.68 -3.11
C SER A 82 -23.72 5.63 -3.54
N PHE A 83 -23.31 6.56 -2.68
CA PHE A 83 -22.18 7.43 -2.99
C PHE A 83 -20.88 6.64 -2.88
N LEU A 84 -20.74 5.80 -1.86
CA LEU A 84 -19.56 4.95 -1.65
C LEU A 84 -19.32 4.04 -2.86
N THR A 85 -20.35 3.36 -3.35
CA THR A 85 -20.25 2.49 -4.54
C THR A 85 -19.83 3.29 -5.78
N THR A 86 -20.43 4.46 -6.00
CA THR A 86 -20.06 5.35 -7.12
C THR A 86 -18.61 5.84 -7.01
N ALA A 87 -18.16 6.18 -5.81
CA ALA A 87 -16.80 6.64 -5.56
C ALA A 87 -15.77 5.52 -5.78
N ILE A 88 -16.09 4.30 -5.36
CA ILE A 88 -15.28 3.10 -5.61
C ILE A 88 -15.17 2.84 -7.12
N LEU A 89 -16.30 2.85 -7.86
CA LEU A 89 -16.29 2.64 -9.31
C LEU A 89 -15.46 3.70 -10.06
N LYS A 90 -15.64 4.98 -9.71
CA LYS A 90 -14.86 6.08 -10.29
C LYS A 90 -13.37 5.98 -9.96
N THR A 91 -13.04 5.58 -8.74
CA THR A 91 -11.64 5.37 -8.31
C THR A 91 -11.02 4.21 -9.07
N PHE A 92 -11.72 3.08 -9.17
CA PHE A 92 -11.27 1.91 -9.92
C PHE A 92 -11.05 2.24 -11.40
N LEU A 93 -11.97 2.98 -12.04
CA LEU A 93 -11.83 3.40 -13.43
C LEU A 93 -10.58 4.27 -13.64
N LYS A 94 -10.33 5.26 -12.75
CA LYS A 94 -9.12 6.08 -12.82
C LYS A 94 -7.85 5.26 -12.66
N LEU A 95 -7.86 4.29 -11.73
CA LEU A 95 -6.75 3.39 -11.50
C LEU A 95 -6.48 2.52 -12.74
N PHE A 96 -7.53 1.93 -13.31
CA PHE A 96 -7.45 1.15 -14.54
C PHE A 96 -6.87 1.97 -15.70
N LEU A 97 -7.39 3.18 -15.94
CA LEU A 97 -6.88 4.07 -16.98
C LEU A 97 -5.41 4.43 -16.76
N ALA A 98 -5.03 4.80 -15.53
CA ALA A 98 -3.64 5.15 -15.21
C ALA A 98 -2.67 4.00 -15.47
N VAL A 99 -3.03 2.78 -15.08
CA VAL A 99 -2.17 1.61 -15.29
C VAL A 99 -2.13 1.19 -16.77
N VAL A 100 -3.25 1.26 -17.49
CA VAL A 100 -3.25 0.99 -18.95
C VAL A 100 -2.34 1.97 -19.68
N LEU A 101 -2.47 3.27 -19.41
CA LEU A 101 -1.62 4.30 -20.02
C LEU A 101 -0.13 4.08 -19.70
N THR A 102 0.17 3.72 -18.45
CA THR A 102 1.53 3.43 -18.01
C THR A 102 2.07 2.15 -18.67
N GLY A 103 1.24 1.12 -18.83
CA GLY A 103 1.59 -0.09 -19.56
C GLY A 103 1.88 0.15 -21.04
N LEU A 104 1.07 0.98 -21.70
CA LEU A 104 1.32 1.42 -23.08
C LEU A 104 2.64 2.19 -23.21
N LEU A 105 2.95 3.06 -22.25
CA LEU A 105 4.21 3.77 -22.20
C LEU A 105 5.39 2.81 -22.04
N PHE A 106 5.31 1.83 -21.14
CA PHE A 106 6.36 0.82 -20.97
C PHE A 106 6.59 -0.01 -22.23
N MET A 107 5.50 -0.33 -22.95
CA MET A 107 5.57 -1.03 -24.24
C MET A 107 6.28 -0.16 -25.30
N LEU A 108 5.93 1.12 -25.40
CA LEU A 108 6.56 2.07 -26.32
C LEU A 108 8.06 2.24 -26.04
N LEU A 109 8.43 2.32 -24.75
CA LEU A 109 9.81 2.46 -24.28
C LEU A 109 10.58 1.13 -24.25
N LYS A 110 9.97 0.02 -24.68
CA LYS A 110 10.55 -1.35 -24.65
C LYS A 110 11.15 -1.72 -23.29
N MET A 111 10.51 -1.30 -22.20
CA MET A 111 10.98 -1.58 -20.85
C MET A 111 10.84 -3.06 -20.50
N ASN A 112 11.85 -3.64 -19.85
CA ASN A 112 11.78 -5.01 -19.37
C ASN A 112 10.77 -5.13 -18.22
N SER A 113 9.72 -5.91 -18.45
CA SER A 113 8.66 -6.22 -17.48
C SER A 113 8.73 -7.66 -16.95
N GLN A 114 9.69 -8.47 -17.42
CA GLN A 114 9.84 -9.86 -17.01
C GLN A 114 10.54 -9.95 -15.65
N SER A 115 9.80 -10.43 -14.65
CA SER A 115 10.30 -10.63 -13.28
C SER A 115 10.26 -12.11 -12.91
N THR A 116 11.43 -12.71 -12.70
CA THR A 116 11.55 -14.10 -12.23
C THR A 116 10.99 -14.29 -10.82
N VAL A 117 11.17 -13.29 -9.94
CA VAL A 117 10.67 -13.28 -8.57
C VAL A 117 9.14 -13.24 -8.56
N LEU A 118 8.54 -12.33 -9.33
CA LEU A 118 7.09 -12.22 -9.45
C LEU A 118 6.48 -13.48 -10.06
N ASN A 119 7.09 -14.03 -11.12
CA ASN A 119 6.61 -15.26 -11.76
C ASN A 119 6.62 -16.45 -10.79
N LYS A 120 7.65 -16.58 -9.95
CA LYS A 120 7.68 -17.61 -8.88
C LYS A 120 6.57 -17.39 -7.85
N ALA A 121 6.36 -16.15 -7.42
CA ALA A 121 5.27 -15.82 -6.49
C ALA A 121 3.89 -16.15 -7.09
N LEU A 122 3.65 -15.79 -8.36
CA LEU A 122 2.41 -16.13 -9.09
C LEU A 122 2.20 -17.64 -9.18
N GLY A 123 3.27 -18.42 -9.41
CA GLY A 123 3.20 -19.88 -9.43
C GLY A 123 2.77 -20.51 -8.10
N ILE A 124 3.04 -19.86 -6.97
CA ILE A 124 2.55 -20.27 -5.64
C ILE A 124 1.09 -19.87 -5.48
N LEU A 125 0.75 -18.61 -5.78
CA LEU A 125 -0.61 -18.08 -5.65
C LEU A 125 -1.62 -18.80 -6.54
N LYS A 126 -1.20 -19.23 -7.74
CA LYS A 126 -2.03 -20.02 -8.67
C LYS A 126 -2.50 -21.34 -8.07
N LYS A 127 -1.77 -21.90 -7.09
CA LYS A 127 -2.11 -23.18 -6.45
C LYS A 127 -3.06 -23.03 -5.26
N SER A 128 -3.29 -21.82 -4.75
CA SER A 128 -4.05 -21.59 -3.52
C SER A 128 -4.86 -20.29 -3.62
N TYR A 129 -6.14 -20.41 -4.00
CA TYR A 129 -7.06 -19.26 -4.08
C TYR A 129 -7.27 -18.58 -2.73
N VAL A 130 -7.21 -19.33 -1.63
CA VAL A 130 -7.30 -18.78 -0.27
C VAL A 130 -6.11 -17.87 0.01
N LEU A 131 -4.88 -18.31 -0.30
CA LEU A 131 -3.68 -17.50 -0.13
C LEU A 131 -3.68 -16.28 -1.06
N LEU A 132 -4.16 -16.43 -2.30
CA LEU A 132 -4.32 -15.33 -3.25
C LEU A 132 -5.26 -14.26 -2.66
N PHE A 133 -6.47 -14.66 -2.27
CA PHE A 133 -7.44 -13.74 -1.68
C PHE A 133 -6.90 -13.08 -0.41
N PHE A 134 -6.28 -13.85 0.49
CA PHE A 134 -5.66 -13.32 1.70
C PHE A 134 -4.52 -12.34 1.41
N THR A 135 -3.75 -12.56 0.34
CA THR A 135 -2.73 -11.63 -0.13
C THR A 135 -3.35 -10.31 -0.56
N CYS A 136 -4.41 -10.33 -1.38
CA CYS A 136 -5.12 -9.12 -1.81
C CYS A 136 -5.73 -8.35 -0.63
N VAL A 137 -6.35 -9.06 0.32
CA VAL A 137 -6.94 -8.44 1.52
C VAL A 137 -5.85 -7.80 2.39
N THR A 138 -4.74 -8.52 2.59
CA THR A 138 -3.60 -8.01 3.35
C THR A 138 -3.05 -6.75 2.72
N ALA A 139 -2.73 -6.76 1.42
CA ALA A 139 -2.22 -5.60 0.70
C ALA A 139 -3.22 -4.43 0.76
N GLY A 140 -4.46 -4.65 0.32
CA GLY A 140 -5.48 -3.61 0.25
C GLY A 140 -5.79 -2.95 1.60
N ILE A 141 -5.78 -3.68 2.72
CA ILE A 141 -6.02 -3.10 4.05
C ILE A 141 -4.75 -2.47 4.62
N THR A 142 -3.69 -3.28 4.75
CA THR A 142 -2.51 -2.87 5.53
C THR A 142 -1.73 -1.76 4.83
N GLU A 143 -1.56 -1.84 3.52
CA GLU A 143 -0.80 -0.84 2.77
C GLU A 143 -1.55 0.49 2.73
N GLU A 144 -2.87 0.49 2.50
CA GLU A 144 -3.63 1.75 2.53
C GLU A 144 -3.64 2.38 3.92
N LEU A 145 -3.79 1.60 4.99
CA LEU A 145 -3.72 2.13 6.35
C LEU A 145 -2.34 2.72 6.68
N ILE A 146 -1.25 2.04 6.30
CA ILE A 146 0.12 2.52 6.55
C ILE A 146 0.44 3.74 5.67
N PHE A 147 0.26 3.65 4.36
CA PHE A 147 0.73 4.68 3.43
C PHE A 147 -0.24 5.86 3.33
N ARG A 148 -1.56 5.61 3.24
CA ARG A 148 -2.56 6.68 3.07
C ARG A 148 -3.08 7.13 4.41
N GLY A 149 -3.47 6.21 5.29
CA GLY A 149 -4.02 6.52 6.60
C GLY A 149 -3.02 7.19 7.55
N TYR A 150 -1.78 6.71 7.56
CA TYR A 150 -0.77 7.09 8.56
C TYR A 150 0.35 7.99 8.01
N LEU A 151 1.09 7.52 7.00
CA LEU A 151 2.30 8.17 6.49
C LEU A 151 1.98 9.49 5.77
N LEU A 152 1.05 9.48 4.81
CA LEU A 152 0.73 10.64 3.98
C LEU A 152 0.33 11.89 4.79
N PRO A 153 -0.62 11.83 5.76
CA PRO A 153 -0.96 12.99 6.60
C PRO A 153 0.23 13.49 7.42
N ARG A 154 1.09 12.59 7.90
CA ARG A 154 2.28 12.95 8.70
C ARG A 154 3.36 13.61 7.84
N LEU A 155 3.55 13.14 6.61
CA LEU A 155 4.39 13.81 5.62
C LEU A 155 3.85 15.20 5.29
N GLU A 156 2.54 15.36 5.10
CA GLU A 156 1.91 16.66 4.86
C GLU A 156 2.21 17.64 6.00
N LEU A 157 2.09 17.21 7.26
CA LEU A 157 2.46 18.02 8.43
C LEU A 157 3.95 18.40 8.45
N LEU A 158 4.83 17.46 8.10
CA LEU A 158 6.28 17.66 8.13
C LEU A 158 6.75 18.64 7.03
N VAL A 159 6.32 18.43 5.79
CA VAL A 159 6.77 19.20 4.62
C VAL A 159 5.90 20.42 4.31
N LYS A 160 4.72 20.52 4.94
CA LYS A 160 3.73 21.60 4.76
C LYS A 160 3.30 21.81 3.30
N ASN A 161 3.38 20.76 2.49
CA ASN A 161 3.01 20.77 1.07
C ASN A 161 2.37 19.43 0.70
N GLN A 162 1.06 19.49 0.46
CA GLN A 162 0.26 18.29 0.22
C GLN A 162 0.65 17.55 -1.06
N LYS A 163 0.93 18.27 -2.16
CA LYS A 163 1.36 17.66 -3.42
C LYS A 163 2.70 16.95 -3.25
N LEU A 164 3.64 17.59 -2.55
CA LEU A 164 4.94 16.98 -2.26
C LEU A 164 4.79 15.75 -1.35
N ALA A 165 3.92 15.79 -0.33
CA ALA A 165 3.64 14.65 0.53
C ALA A 165 3.05 13.46 -0.24
N ILE A 166 2.14 13.72 -1.20
CA ILE A 166 1.60 12.69 -2.10
C ILE A 166 2.71 12.06 -2.94
N LEU A 167 3.58 12.87 -3.55
CA LEU A 167 4.69 12.37 -4.36
C LEU A 167 5.68 11.54 -3.53
N ILE A 168 6.05 12.00 -2.34
CA ILE A 168 6.96 11.27 -1.45
C ILE A 168 6.31 9.95 -1.02
N SER A 169 5.09 9.98 -0.49
CA SER A 169 4.39 8.78 -0.01
C SER A 169 4.23 7.74 -1.12
N SER A 170 3.86 8.18 -2.33
CA SER A 170 3.66 7.29 -3.49
C SER A 170 4.97 6.73 -4.02
N SER A 171 6.05 7.52 -3.98
CA SER A 171 7.39 7.06 -4.36
C SER A 171 7.87 5.98 -3.40
N VAL A 172 7.78 6.23 -2.08
CA VAL A 172 8.15 5.24 -1.06
C VAL A 172 7.33 3.96 -1.24
N PHE A 173 6.01 4.07 -1.43
CA PHE A 173 5.14 2.93 -1.69
C PHE A 173 5.61 2.07 -2.87
N GLY A 174 5.96 2.69 -4.00
CA GLY A 174 6.49 1.94 -5.13
C GLY A 174 7.90 1.39 -4.92
N PHE A 175 8.75 2.09 -4.17
CA PHE A 175 10.05 1.55 -3.78
C PHE A 175 9.95 0.30 -2.91
N MET A 176 8.88 0.09 -2.14
CA MET A 176 8.65 -1.16 -1.39
C MET A 176 8.59 -2.40 -2.30
N HIS A 177 8.32 -2.20 -3.59
CA HIS A 177 8.15 -3.26 -4.59
C HIS A 177 9.45 -3.59 -5.35
N PHE A 178 10.58 -2.96 -4.99
CA PHE A 178 11.86 -3.17 -5.68
C PHE A 178 12.33 -4.64 -5.69
N GLY A 179 11.94 -5.44 -4.69
CA GLY A 179 12.26 -6.86 -4.59
C GLY A 179 11.75 -7.71 -5.76
N TYR A 180 10.80 -7.20 -6.55
CA TYR A 180 10.35 -7.87 -7.78
C TYR A 180 11.34 -7.69 -8.95
N GLY A 181 12.36 -6.85 -8.85
CA GLY A 181 13.54 -6.90 -9.73
C GLY A 181 13.41 -6.24 -11.10
N THR A 182 12.37 -5.45 -11.36
CA THR A 182 12.31 -4.61 -12.58
C THR A 182 11.86 -3.19 -12.24
N LEU A 183 12.25 -2.21 -13.07
CA LEU A 183 11.78 -0.82 -12.93
C LEU A 183 10.27 -0.70 -13.10
N VAL A 184 9.68 -1.54 -13.98
CA VAL A 184 8.22 -1.61 -14.16
C VAL A 184 7.51 -1.98 -12.86
N ASN A 185 8.10 -2.89 -12.07
CA ASN A 185 7.56 -3.27 -10.76
C ASN A 185 7.71 -2.20 -9.68
N ILE A 186 8.47 -1.13 -9.92
CA ILE A 186 8.55 0.03 -9.02
C ILE A 186 7.62 1.14 -9.53
N ILE A 187 7.76 1.53 -10.79
CA ILE A 187 7.02 2.66 -11.39
C ILE A 187 5.51 2.39 -11.42
N GLY A 188 5.08 1.17 -11.75
CA GLY A 188 3.65 0.81 -11.74
C GLY A 188 3.01 1.09 -10.38
N PRO A 189 3.54 0.52 -9.28
CA PRO A 189 3.10 0.84 -7.93
C PRO A 189 3.23 2.32 -7.54
N ILE A 190 4.22 3.09 -8.02
CA ILE A 190 4.25 4.56 -7.79
C ILE A 190 3.00 5.22 -8.39
N VAL A 191 2.62 4.87 -9.62
CA VAL A 191 1.44 5.43 -10.30
C VAL A 191 0.15 5.06 -9.55
N ILE A 192 0.00 3.80 -9.16
CA ILE A 192 -1.10 3.33 -8.29
C ILE A 192 -1.11 4.13 -6.98
N GLY A 193 0.08 4.29 -6.39
CA GLY A 193 0.48 5.18 -5.31
C GLY A 193 -0.27 6.51 -5.34
N VAL A 194 0.02 7.27 -6.40
CA VAL A 194 -0.48 8.62 -6.64
C VAL A 194 -1.99 8.64 -6.82
N VAL A 195 -2.55 7.72 -7.62
CA VAL A 195 -4.00 7.70 -7.88
C VAL A 195 -4.80 7.50 -6.60
N LEU A 196 -4.41 6.52 -5.78
CA LEU A 196 -5.08 6.23 -4.51
C LEU A 196 -4.88 7.37 -3.50
N ALA A 197 -3.69 7.97 -3.42
CA ALA A 197 -3.44 9.13 -2.56
C ALA A 197 -4.34 10.32 -2.92
N LEU A 198 -4.49 10.63 -4.21
CA LEU A 198 -5.40 11.68 -4.71
C LEU A 198 -6.87 11.35 -4.43
N GLN A 199 -7.28 10.07 -4.51
CA GLN A 199 -8.66 9.70 -4.19
C GLN A 199 -8.92 9.75 -2.68
N TYR A 200 -7.97 9.35 -1.84
CA TYR A 200 -8.10 9.48 -0.39
C TYR A 200 -8.14 10.95 0.04
N GLU A 201 -7.32 11.82 -0.56
CA GLU A 201 -7.43 13.27 -0.37
C GLU A 201 -8.81 13.80 -0.76
N LYS A 202 -9.33 13.37 -1.92
CA LYS A 202 -10.61 13.85 -2.46
C LYS A 202 -11.79 13.44 -1.59
N TYR A 203 -11.86 12.16 -1.24
CA TYR A 203 -13.04 11.61 -0.55
C TYR A 203 -12.88 11.59 0.97
N ARG A 204 -11.66 11.70 1.51
CA ARG A 204 -11.38 11.58 2.95
C ARG A 204 -12.08 10.36 3.56
N ASN A 205 -11.94 9.22 2.88
CA ASN A 205 -12.55 7.96 3.31
C ASN A 205 -11.63 6.80 2.89
N ILE A 206 -11.01 6.16 3.87
CA ILE A 206 -10.00 5.12 3.68
C ILE A 206 -10.60 3.85 3.11
N LYS A 207 -11.88 3.57 3.39
CA LYS A 207 -12.58 2.37 2.89
C LYS A 207 -12.63 2.37 1.36
N ILE A 208 -12.79 3.53 0.73
CA ILE A 208 -12.81 3.65 -0.74
C ILE A 208 -11.49 3.15 -1.33
N VAL A 209 -10.36 3.63 -0.82
CA VAL A 209 -9.05 3.24 -1.37
C VAL A 209 -8.65 1.81 -0.99
N ILE A 210 -9.01 1.33 0.21
CA ILE A 210 -8.84 -0.07 0.62
C ILE A 210 -9.56 -1.01 -0.35
N ILE A 211 -10.85 -0.76 -0.59
CA ILE A 211 -11.66 -1.62 -1.46
C ILE A 211 -11.14 -1.55 -2.89
N CYS A 212 -10.81 -0.36 -3.41
CA CYS A 212 -10.26 -0.24 -4.76
C CYS A 212 -8.91 -0.94 -4.94
N HIS A 213 -8.00 -0.85 -3.97
CA HIS A 213 -6.72 -1.53 -4.03
C HIS A 213 -6.90 -3.05 -3.96
N PHE A 214 -7.70 -3.54 -3.00
CA PHE A 214 -8.05 -4.95 -2.92
C PHE A 214 -8.63 -5.49 -4.24
N LEU A 215 -9.62 -4.79 -4.83
CA LEU A 215 -10.24 -5.19 -6.09
C LEU A 215 -9.26 -5.18 -7.26
N TRP A 216 -8.35 -4.20 -7.28
CA TRP A 216 -7.31 -4.08 -8.30
C TRP A 216 -6.35 -5.27 -8.26
N ASP A 217 -5.83 -5.59 -7.09
CA ASP A 217 -4.93 -6.72 -6.90
C ASP A 217 -5.62 -8.04 -7.20
N LEU A 218 -6.87 -8.21 -6.74
CA LEU A 218 -7.65 -9.40 -7.04
C LEU A 218 -7.85 -9.56 -8.55
N PHE A 219 -8.26 -8.50 -9.24
CA PHE A 219 -8.43 -8.50 -10.69
C PHE A 219 -7.13 -8.87 -11.42
N LEU A 220 -6.03 -8.18 -11.10
CA LEU A 220 -4.73 -8.41 -11.75
C LEU A 220 -4.18 -9.81 -11.47
N LEU A 221 -4.21 -10.27 -10.22
CA LEU A 221 -3.67 -11.58 -9.85
C LEU A 221 -4.50 -12.69 -10.47
N MET A 222 -5.84 -12.60 -10.42
CA MET A 222 -6.71 -13.57 -11.08
C MET A 222 -6.48 -13.65 -12.60
N LEU A 223 -6.20 -12.53 -13.26
CA LEU A 223 -5.83 -12.55 -14.68
C LEU A 223 -4.48 -13.24 -14.93
N LYS A 224 -3.51 -13.07 -14.03
CA LYS A 224 -2.16 -13.64 -14.15
C LYS A 224 -2.02 -15.06 -13.64
N THR A 225 -2.99 -15.57 -12.87
CA THR A 225 -3.00 -16.93 -12.33
C THR A 225 -3.98 -17.87 -13.04
N LYS A 226 -4.63 -17.42 -14.11
CA LYS A 226 -5.32 -18.33 -15.04
C LYS A 226 -4.33 -19.29 -15.70
#